data_AF-A0A9E1IWW4-F1
#
_entry.id   AF-A0A9E1IWW4-F1
#
_cell.length_a   1.000
_cell.length_b   1.000
_cell.length_c   1.000
_cell.angle_alpha   90.00
_cell.angle_beta   90.00
_cell.angle_gamma   90.00
#
_symmetry.space_group_name_H-M   'P 1'
#
loop_
_entity.id
_entity.type
_entity.pdbx_description
1 polymer ?
#
loop_
_entity_poly.entity_id
_entity_poly.type
_entity_poly.pdbx_seq_one_letter_code
_entity_poly.pdbx_strand_id
1 'polypeptide(L)'
;MYKKSKRNLIKPLLKYIAVIFVVYAGLLSSSMAGGLEPLPDLQRAVDEVSSLYAGNDVLFLADKEYQVQKYYYQVQSKTQKLEILKEVQGHFEKAVTKAEEKFDLGEEDVSQSAITKLKLGLAGTLNSIIELESEIKTAILSLALIFKDSSFPDREMLDSKIEPVQFKFANYDTWFKESGLTPVMVSKGINSKELALRTGYLKAVETREKLNISRSNRKITRALLVSEVANYDFGIGDAGDLFEALIIYTRVLSGYYDSVYHFNLAVADLNRVKASWIERP
;
A
#
# COMPACT_ATOMS: atom_id res chain seq x y z
N MET A 1 -31.20 68.68 -1.68
CA MET A 1 -30.47 68.11 -0.52
C MET A 1 -31.07 66.74 -0.17
N TYR A 2 -30.70 65.66 -0.87
CA TYR A 2 -31.04 64.27 -0.46
C TYR A 2 -30.36 63.23 -1.38
N LYS A 3 -29.04 63.03 -1.24
CA LYS A 3 -28.37 61.87 -1.90
C LYS A 3 -27.06 61.47 -1.23
N LYS A 4 -27.05 61.35 0.10
CA LYS A 4 -25.88 60.84 0.83
C LYS A 4 -26.26 60.08 2.11
N SER A 5 -27.25 59.18 2.03
CA SER A 5 -27.64 58.37 3.22
C SER A 5 -28.22 56.99 2.92
N LYS A 6 -27.79 56.32 1.85
CA LYS A 6 -28.11 54.89 1.63
C LYS A 6 -26.90 53.97 1.35
N ARG A 7 -25.73 54.52 1.01
CA ARG A 7 -24.53 53.71 0.68
C ARG A 7 -23.74 53.20 1.89
N ASN A 8 -23.97 53.72 3.10
CA ASN A 8 -23.21 53.34 4.29
C ASN A 8 -23.86 52.26 5.17
N LEU A 9 -25.14 51.91 4.97
CA LEU A 9 -25.82 50.84 5.71
C LEU A 9 -25.69 49.45 5.06
N ILE A 10 -25.37 49.38 3.77
CA ILE A 10 -25.32 48.11 3.02
C ILE A 10 -24.02 47.33 3.30
N LYS A 11 -22.91 48.04 3.55
CA LYS A 11 -21.60 47.43 3.83
C LYS A 11 -21.54 46.60 5.14
N PRO A 12 -22.11 47.05 6.28
CA PRO A 12 -22.12 46.20 7.48
C PRO A 12 -23.10 45.02 7.37
N LEU A 13 -24.26 45.19 6.72
CA LEU A 13 -25.25 44.11 6.53
C LEU A 13 -24.71 42.95 5.67
N LEU A 14 -23.96 43.24 4.61
CA LEU A 14 -23.29 42.21 3.79
C LEU A 14 -22.22 41.44 4.58
N LYS A 15 -21.51 42.09 5.50
CA LYS A 15 -20.54 41.39 6.36
C LYS A 15 -21.22 40.44 7.34
N TYR A 16 -22.36 40.83 7.93
CA TYR A 16 -23.12 39.93 8.81
C TYR A 16 -23.78 38.77 8.06
N ILE A 17 -24.29 38.99 6.84
CA ILE A 17 -24.83 37.91 5.99
C ILE A 17 -23.70 36.94 5.59
N ALA A 18 -22.50 37.43 5.26
CA ALA A 18 -21.35 36.58 4.95
C ALA A 18 -20.88 35.76 6.18
N VAL A 19 -20.89 36.35 7.38
CA VAL A 19 -20.53 35.62 8.61
C VAL A 19 -21.60 34.59 8.98
N ILE A 20 -22.89 34.89 8.79
CA ILE A 20 -23.97 33.92 9.00
C ILE A 20 -23.89 32.78 7.98
N PHE A 21 -23.51 33.03 6.73
CA PHE A 21 -23.32 31.99 5.71
C PHE A 21 -22.09 31.11 6.00
N VAL A 22 -21.00 31.68 6.54
CA VAL A 22 -19.81 30.91 6.95
C VAL A 22 -20.10 30.06 8.20
N VAL A 23 -20.90 30.57 9.14
CA VAL A 23 -21.31 29.81 10.33
C VAL A 23 -22.34 28.73 9.97
N TYR A 24 -23.27 28.98 9.04
CA TYR A 24 -24.19 27.94 8.54
C TYR A 24 -23.50 26.90 7.64
N ALA A 25 -22.49 27.26 6.86
CA ALA A 25 -21.68 26.29 6.11
C ALA A 25 -20.86 25.40 7.07
N GLY A 26 -20.33 25.96 8.17
CA GLY A 26 -19.65 25.18 9.22
C GLY A 26 -20.59 24.29 10.05
N LEU A 27 -21.84 24.71 10.25
CA LEU A 27 -22.84 23.94 11.01
C LEU A 27 -23.61 22.91 10.17
N LEU A 28 -23.81 23.14 8.86
CA LEU A 28 -24.35 22.13 7.95
C LEU A 28 -23.30 21.07 7.56
N SER A 29 -22.00 21.41 7.61
CA SER A 29 -20.95 20.42 7.38
C SER A 29 -20.69 19.51 8.60
N SER A 30 -21.19 19.88 9.79
CA SER A 30 -21.08 19.05 11.00
C SER A 30 -22.37 18.29 11.34
N SER A 31 -23.51 18.62 10.72
CA SER A 31 -24.78 17.92 10.95
C SER A 31 -25.11 16.81 9.93
N MET A 32 -24.18 16.49 9.03
CA MET A 32 -24.19 15.30 8.16
C MET A 32 -22.92 14.47 8.37
N ALA A 33 -22.34 14.49 9.57
CA ALA A 33 -21.27 13.59 9.95
C ALA A 33 -21.84 12.21 10.37
N GLY A 34 -22.67 11.62 9.50
CA GLY A 34 -22.72 10.16 9.42
C GLY A 34 -21.50 9.75 8.62
N GLY A 35 -20.31 9.81 9.24
CA GLY A 35 -19.08 9.38 8.57
C GLY A 35 -19.28 7.97 8.05
N LEU A 36 -18.92 7.72 6.78
CA LEU A 36 -18.92 6.36 6.25
C LEU A 36 -18.09 5.49 7.20
N GLU A 37 -18.63 4.33 7.58
CA GLU A 37 -17.86 3.40 8.39
C GLU A 37 -16.56 3.04 7.66
N PRO A 38 -15.42 2.96 8.39
CA PRO A 38 -14.17 2.57 7.78
C PRO A 38 -14.28 1.17 7.16
N LEU A 39 -13.36 0.85 6.25
CA LEU A 39 -13.25 -0.51 5.74
C LEU A 39 -13.00 -1.48 6.90
N PRO A 40 -13.64 -2.65 6.89
CA PRO A 40 -13.39 -3.67 7.91
C PRO A 40 -11.92 -4.08 7.90
N ASP A 41 -11.40 -4.53 9.04
CA ASP A 41 -10.10 -5.20 9.05
C ASP A 41 -10.16 -6.49 8.21
N LEU A 42 -9.00 -7.01 7.81
CA LEU A 42 -8.94 -8.16 6.92
C LEU A 42 -9.69 -9.38 7.47
N GLN A 43 -9.63 -9.64 8.77
CA GLN A 43 -10.31 -10.81 9.35
C GLN A 43 -11.83 -10.64 9.24
N ARG A 44 -12.34 -9.48 9.65
CA ARG A 44 -13.77 -9.16 9.51
C ARG A 44 -14.21 -9.16 8.05
N ALA A 45 -13.40 -8.64 7.13
CA ALA A 45 -13.69 -8.65 5.69
C ALA A 45 -13.82 -10.07 5.15
N VAL A 46 -12.97 -10.99 5.61
CA VAL A 46 -13.07 -12.43 5.27
C VAL A 46 -14.36 -13.01 5.85
N ASP A 47 -14.68 -12.76 7.12
CA ASP A 47 -15.91 -13.28 7.74
C ASP A 47 -17.19 -12.76 7.06
N GLU A 48 -17.19 -11.48 6.67
CA GLU A 48 -18.29 -10.84 5.94
C GLU A 48 -18.47 -11.42 4.53
N VAL A 49 -17.38 -11.70 3.79
CA VAL A 49 -17.49 -12.30 2.46
C VAL A 49 -18.00 -13.75 2.54
N SER A 50 -17.57 -14.52 3.55
CA SER A 50 -18.07 -15.88 3.78
C SER A 50 -19.56 -15.87 4.11
N SER A 51 -20.03 -14.86 4.85
CA SER A 51 -21.46 -14.65 5.15
C SER A 51 -22.25 -14.21 3.91
N LEU A 52 -21.72 -13.29 3.11
CA LEU A 52 -22.36 -12.75 1.91
C LEU A 52 -22.62 -13.82 0.85
N TYR A 53 -21.73 -14.82 0.76
CA TYR A 53 -21.81 -15.92 -0.18
C TYR A 53 -22.19 -17.25 0.48
N ALA A 54 -22.74 -17.21 1.69
CA ALA A 54 -23.20 -18.40 2.39
C ALA A 54 -24.16 -19.23 1.49
N GLY A 55 -23.93 -20.55 1.44
CA GLY A 55 -24.69 -21.48 0.61
C GLY A 55 -24.08 -21.81 -0.75
N ASN A 56 -22.97 -21.17 -1.14
CA ASN A 56 -22.14 -21.62 -2.26
C ASN A 56 -21.22 -22.78 -1.82
N ASP A 57 -20.64 -23.48 -2.80
CA ASP A 57 -19.68 -24.56 -2.54
C ASP A 57 -18.38 -24.05 -1.89
N VAL A 58 -17.66 -24.98 -1.26
CA VAL A 58 -16.48 -24.67 -0.45
C VAL A 58 -15.37 -24.06 -1.30
N LEU A 59 -15.22 -24.49 -2.55
CA LEU A 59 -14.22 -23.94 -3.47
C LEU A 59 -14.54 -22.51 -3.88
N PHE A 60 -15.80 -22.23 -4.19
CA PHE A 60 -16.26 -20.88 -4.51
C PHE A 60 -16.00 -19.91 -3.35
N LEU A 61 -16.34 -20.31 -2.12
CA LEU A 61 -16.07 -19.51 -0.92
C LEU A 61 -14.58 -19.26 -0.74
N ALA A 62 -13.75 -20.31 -0.82
CA ALA A 62 -12.31 -20.19 -0.70
C ALA A 62 -11.69 -19.27 -1.78
N ASP A 63 -12.24 -19.27 -3.00
CA ASP A 63 -11.81 -18.35 -4.06
C ASP A 63 -12.19 -16.89 -3.75
N LYS A 64 -13.38 -16.64 -3.19
CA LYS A 64 -13.78 -15.30 -2.74
C LYS A 64 -12.94 -14.79 -1.58
N GLU A 65 -12.68 -15.63 -0.58
CA GLU A 65 -11.79 -15.28 0.54
C GLU A 65 -10.38 -14.94 0.05
N TYR A 66 -9.83 -15.74 -0.87
CA TYR A 66 -8.55 -15.48 -1.50
C TYR A 66 -8.53 -14.15 -2.28
N GLN A 67 -9.59 -13.84 -3.02
CA GLN A 67 -9.70 -12.56 -3.74
C GLN A 67 -9.74 -11.37 -2.79
N VAL A 68 -10.47 -11.46 -1.68
CA VAL A 68 -10.49 -10.42 -0.63
C VAL A 68 -9.08 -10.24 -0.07
N GLN A 69 -8.43 -11.32 0.37
CA GLN A 69 -7.06 -11.29 0.90
C GLN A 69 -6.08 -10.66 -0.11
N LYS A 70 -6.15 -11.07 -1.38
CA LYS A 70 -5.31 -10.53 -2.46
C LYS A 70 -5.43 -9.01 -2.55
N TYR A 71 -6.65 -8.47 -2.62
CA TYR A 71 -6.84 -7.03 -2.80
C TYR A 71 -6.53 -6.24 -1.53
N TYR A 72 -6.81 -6.76 -0.33
CA TYR A 72 -6.38 -6.14 0.92
C TYR A 72 -4.85 -6.06 1.00
N TYR A 73 -4.13 -7.16 0.79
CA TYR A 73 -2.67 -7.15 0.78
C TYR A 73 -2.10 -6.23 -0.31
N GLN A 74 -2.78 -6.14 -1.47
CA GLN A 74 -2.39 -5.22 -2.53
C GLN A 74 -2.52 -3.76 -2.09
N VAL A 75 -3.64 -3.37 -1.47
CA VAL A 75 -3.83 -2.01 -0.95
C VAL A 75 -2.77 -1.71 0.12
N GLN A 76 -2.61 -2.57 1.12
CA GLN A 76 -1.66 -2.36 2.22
C GLN A 76 -0.21 -2.24 1.72
N SER A 77 0.23 -3.14 0.83
CA SER A 77 1.59 -3.09 0.26
C SER A 77 1.83 -1.81 -0.54
N LYS A 78 0.86 -1.42 -1.39
CA LYS A 78 1.00 -0.23 -2.23
C LYS A 78 0.93 1.07 -1.44
N THR A 79 0.11 1.13 -0.39
CA THR A 79 0.08 2.27 0.53
C THR A 79 1.43 2.45 1.24
N GLN A 80 2.04 1.36 1.71
CA GLN A 80 3.37 1.41 2.32
C GLN A 80 4.47 1.84 1.32
N LYS A 81 4.38 1.43 0.05
CA LYS A 81 5.28 1.93 -1.00
C LYS A 81 5.06 3.41 -1.30
N LEU A 82 3.81 3.86 -1.29
CA LEU A 82 3.46 5.27 -1.51
C LEU A 82 4.04 6.17 -0.42
N GLU A 83 4.02 5.74 0.85
CA GLU A 83 4.67 6.45 1.96
C GLU A 83 6.17 6.66 1.70
N ILE A 84 6.87 5.63 1.20
CA ILE A 84 8.30 5.73 0.86
C ILE A 84 8.52 6.71 -0.29
N LEU A 85 7.73 6.63 -1.35
CA LEU A 85 7.90 7.53 -2.48
C LEU A 85 7.66 8.99 -2.09
N LYS A 86 6.73 9.25 -1.17
CA LYS A 86 6.52 10.60 -0.61
C LYS A 86 7.72 11.09 0.22
N GLU A 87 8.35 10.20 0.99
CA GLU A 87 9.61 10.52 1.67
C GLU A 87 10.73 10.85 0.66
N VAL A 88 10.91 10.00 -0.36
CA VAL A 88 11.91 10.18 -1.41
C VAL A 88 11.66 11.44 -2.23
N GLN A 89 10.40 11.76 -2.54
CA GLN A 89 9.99 13.01 -3.17
C GLN A 89 10.50 14.20 -2.37
N GLY A 90 10.25 14.23 -1.06
CA GLY A 90 10.71 15.32 -0.20
C GLY A 90 12.24 15.49 -0.20
N HIS A 91 12.98 14.38 -0.22
CA HIS A 91 14.44 14.43 -0.35
C HIS A 91 14.90 14.99 -1.70
N PHE A 92 14.29 14.57 -2.80
CA PHE A 92 14.61 15.12 -4.12
C PHE A 92 14.24 16.59 -4.25
N GLU A 93 13.07 17.02 -3.77
CA GLU A 93 12.63 18.42 -3.79
C GLU A 93 13.66 19.31 -3.07
N LYS A 94 14.03 18.93 -1.84
CA LYS A 94 15.05 19.65 -1.06
C LYS A 94 16.39 19.70 -1.77
N ALA A 95 16.83 18.58 -2.36
CA ALA A 95 18.11 18.50 -3.06
C ALA A 95 18.14 19.36 -4.32
N VAL A 96 17.05 19.38 -5.10
CA VAL A 96 16.93 20.25 -6.28
C VAL A 96 17.03 21.71 -5.87
N THR A 97 16.26 22.16 -4.87
CA THR A 97 16.30 23.55 -4.40
C THR A 97 17.70 23.96 -3.96
N LYS A 98 18.36 23.14 -3.11
CA LYS A 98 19.71 23.44 -2.63
C LYS A 98 20.73 23.49 -3.77
N ALA A 99 20.65 22.58 -4.73
CA ALA A 99 21.57 22.54 -5.86
C ALA A 99 21.37 23.76 -6.79
N GLU A 100 20.14 24.19 -7.04
CA GLU A 100 19.84 25.39 -7.82
C GLU A 100 20.36 26.66 -7.14
N GLU A 101 20.12 26.81 -5.83
CA GLU A 101 20.63 27.96 -5.06
C GLU A 101 22.16 28.08 -5.14
N LYS A 102 22.88 26.97 -4.92
CA LYS A 102 24.34 26.92 -5.03
C LYS A 102 24.84 27.29 -6.43
N PHE A 103 24.19 26.75 -7.46
CA PHE A 103 24.55 27.03 -8.84
C PHE A 103 24.34 28.50 -9.20
N ASP A 104 23.24 29.11 -8.76
CA ASP A 104 22.94 30.52 -9.00
C ASP A 104 23.91 31.47 -8.26
N LEU A 105 24.44 31.03 -7.11
CA LEU A 105 25.50 31.72 -6.38
C LEU A 105 26.90 31.53 -6.99
N GLY A 106 27.05 30.68 -8.00
CA GLY A 106 28.32 30.38 -8.66
C GLY A 106 29.26 29.50 -7.84
N GLU A 107 28.73 28.70 -6.90
CA GLU A 107 29.52 27.70 -6.19
C GLU A 107 30.01 26.62 -7.17
N GLU A 108 31.33 26.40 -7.24
CA GLU A 108 31.95 25.49 -8.21
C GLU A 108 31.65 24.00 -7.95
N ASP A 109 31.05 23.66 -6.81
CA ASP A 109 30.76 22.28 -6.39
C ASP A 109 29.43 21.72 -6.93
N VAL A 110 28.64 22.53 -7.65
CA VAL A 110 27.38 22.09 -8.28
C VAL A 110 27.38 22.33 -9.78
N SER A 111 27.03 21.28 -10.54
CA SER A 111 26.90 21.36 -11.99
C SER A 111 25.44 21.32 -12.45
N GLN A 112 25.16 21.89 -13.63
CA GLN A 112 23.86 21.73 -14.30
C GLN A 112 23.48 20.26 -14.54
N SER A 113 24.49 19.39 -14.76
CA SER A 113 24.26 17.95 -14.90
C SER A 113 23.75 17.33 -13.59
N ALA A 114 24.29 17.72 -12.44
CA ALA A 114 23.84 17.27 -11.13
C ALA A 114 22.39 17.70 -10.86
N ILE A 115 22.05 18.97 -11.10
CA ILE A 115 20.68 19.49 -10.98
C ILE A 115 19.72 18.69 -11.89
N THR A 116 20.13 18.44 -13.13
CA THR A 116 19.32 17.68 -14.11
C THR A 116 19.05 16.26 -13.62
N LYS A 117 20.04 15.56 -13.04
CA LYS A 117 19.85 14.21 -12.48
C LYS A 117 18.86 14.23 -11.32
N LEU A 118 18.98 15.17 -10.39
CA LEU A 118 18.05 15.30 -9.26
C LEU A 118 16.61 15.56 -9.72
N LYS A 119 16.42 16.45 -10.70
CA LYS A 119 15.10 16.71 -11.31
C LYS A 119 14.53 15.48 -12.00
N LEU A 120 15.37 14.69 -12.69
CA LEU A 120 14.94 13.45 -13.31
C LEU A 120 14.49 12.42 -12.26
N GLY A 121 15.22 12.31 -11.14
CA GLY A 121 14.85 11.47 -10.01
C GLY A 121 13.51 11.89 -9.38
N LEU A 122 13.30 13.20 -9.21
CA LEU A 122 12.04 13.76 -8.73
C LEU A 122 10.87 13.41 -9.67
N ALA A 123 11.02 13.67 -10.96
CA ALA A 123 9.99 13.38 -11.96
C ALA A 123 9.64 11.89 -12.02
N GLY A 124 10.65 11.01 -11.95
CA GLY A 124 10.45 9.57 -11.87
C GLY A 124 9.67 9.15 -10.62
N THR A 125 10.00 9.75 -9.47
CA THR A 125 9.30 9.49 -8.19
C THR A 125 7.83 9.92 -8.27
N LEU A 126 7.54 11.10 -8.84
CA LEU A 126 6.18 11.60 -9.03
C LEU A 126 5.34 10.71 -9.95
N ASN A 127 5.94 10.20 -11.03
CA ASN A 127 5.25 9.24 -11.92
C ASN A 127 4.87 7.97 -11.16
N SER A 128 5.80 7.38 -10.39
CA SER A 128 5.51 6.19 -9.60
C SER A 128 4.47 6.40 -8.49
N ILE A 129 4.38 7.61 -7.93
CA ILE A 129 3.32 7.99 -6.98
C ILE A 129 1.95 7.91 -7.67
N ILE A 130 1.81 8.51 -8.85
CA ILE A 130 0.55 8.51 -9.62
C ILE A 130 0.12 7.07 -9.96
N GLU A 131 1.06 6.23 -10.37
CA GLU A 131 0.82 4.81 -10.66
C GLU A 131 0.29 4.07 -9.42
N LEU A 132 0.97 4.18 -8.28
CA LEU A 132 0.55 3.52 -7.04
C LEU A 132 -0.82 3.99 -6.55
N GLU A 133 -1.11 5.29 -6.63
CA GLU A 133 -2.43 5.81 -6.25
C GLU A 133 -3.55 5.23 -7.11
N SER A 134 -3.33 5.11 -8.42
CA SER A 134 -4.30 4.48 -9.33
C SER A 134 -4.48 2.98 -9.04
N GLU A 135 -3.38 2.28 -8.77
CA GLU A 135 -3.40 0.87 -8.44
C GLU A 135 -4.08 0.54 -7.11
N ILE A 136 -3.94 1.41 -6.11
CA ILE A 136 -4.66 1.34 -4.84
C ILE A 136 -6.16 1.49 -5.07
N LYS A 137 -6.57 2.54 -5.81
CA LYS A 137 -7.99 2.79 -6.14
C LYS A 137 -8.60 1.61 -6.89
N THR A 138 -7.87 1.03 -7.83
CA THR A 138 -8.31 -0.13 -8.60
C THR A 138 -8.51 -1.37 -7.71
N ALA A 139 -7.64 -1.60 -6.73
CA ALA A 139 -7.81 -2.69 -5.76
C ALA A 139 -9.04 -2.47 -4.86
N ILE A 140 -9.28 -1.24 -4.41
CA ILE A 140 -10.47 -0.89 -3.62
C ILE A 140 -11.76 -1.09 -4.44
N LEU A 141 -11.77 -0.70 -5.72
CA LEU A 141 -12.88 -0.97 -6.63
C LEU A 141 -13.12 -2.48 -6.81
N SER A 142 -12.05 -3.27 -6.82
CA SER A 142 -12.17 -4.74 -6.89
C SER A 142 -12.80 -5.31 -5.62
N LEU A 143 -12.49 -4.76 -4.45
CA LEU A 143 -13.17 -5.09 -3.19
C LEU A 143 -14.65 -4.67 -3.24
N ALA A 144 -14.96 -3.46 -3.70
CA ALA A 144 -16.33 -2.96 -3.85
C ALA A 144 -17.21 -3.94 -4.66
N LEU A 145 -16.65 -4.51 -5.74
CA LEU A 145 -17.33 -5.51 -6.56
C LEU A 145 -17.57 -6.84 -5.83
N ILE A 146 -16.62 -7.29 -5.00
CA ILE A 146 -16.75 -8.52 -4.21
C ILE A 146 -17.81 -8.35 -3.12
N PHE A 147 -17.79 -7.22 -2.41
CA PHE A 147 -18.75 -6.93 -1.33
C PHE A 147 -20.10 -6.44 -1.84
N LYS A 148 -20.24 -6.18 -3.15
CA LYS A 148 -21.43 -5.59 -3.77
C LYS A 148 -21.84 -4.26 -3.12
N ASP A 149 -20.83 -3.49 -2.73
CA ASP A 149 -21.00 -2.25 -1.98
C ASP A 149 -20.24 -1.12 -2.68
N SER A 150 -21.00 -0.23 -3.33
CA SER A 150 -20.46 0.89 -4.10
C SER A 150 -19.85 1.99 -3.22
N SER A 151 -20.04 1.96 -1.90
CA SER A 151 -19.47 2.96 -0.99
C SER A 151 -18.02 2.66 -0.57
N PHE A 152 -17.49 1.46 -0.86
CA PHE A 152 -16.11 1.07 -0.53
C PHE A 152 -15.04 2.08 -0.94
N PRO A 153 -15.07 2.67 -2.16
CA PRO A 153 -14.07 3.66 -2.59
C PRO A 153 -14.01 4.93 -1.74
N ASP A 154 -15.10 5.26 -1.05
CA ASP A 154 -15.23 6.45 -0.21
C ASP A 154 -14.90 6.17 1.26
N ARG A 155 -14.63 4.90 1.63
CA ARG A 155 -14.29 4.47 2.98
C ARG A 155 -12.78 4.50 3.21
N GLU A 156 -12.38 4.86 4.41
CA GLU A 156 -10.98 4.84 4.83
C GLU A 156 -10.53 3.44 5.25
N MET A 157 -9.34 3.02 4.84
CA MET A 157 -8.70 1.79 5.34
C MET A 157 -7.83 2.09 6.55
N LEU A 158 -8.31 1.75 7.75
CA LEU A 158 -7.57 2.02 9.00
C LEU A 158 -6.31 1.15 9.15
N ASP A 159 -6.35 -0.11 8.72
CA ASP A 159 -5.20 -1.02 8.77
C ASP A 159 -4.37 -0.95 7.49
N SER A 160 -3.70 0.18 7.27
CA SER A 160 -2.89 0.43 6.06
C SER A 160 -1.56 -0.31 6.01
N LYS A 161 -1.14 -0.95 7.11
CA LYS A 161 0.17 -1.58 7.22
C LYS A 161 0.10 -3.05 6.83
N ILE A 162 0.96 -3.44 5.89
CA ILE A 162 1.13 -4.86 5.56
C ILE A 162 2.15 -5.50 6.52
N GLU A 163 1.72 -6.57 7.19
CA GLU A 163 2.61 -7.42 7.97
C GLU A 163 2.67 -8.85 7.41
N PRO A 164 3.83 -9.52 7.48
CA PRO A 164 3.95 -10.92 7.11
C PRO A 164 3.06 -11.83 7.96
N VAL A 165 2.23 -12.64 7.31
CA VAL A 165 1.39 -13.64 7.99
C VAL A 165 2.22 -14.70 8.71
N GLN A 166 1.64 -15.32 9.74
CA GLN A 166 2.32 -16.38 10.48
C GLN A 166 2.32 -17.69 9.68
N PHE A 167 3.50 -18.14 9.26
CA PHE A 167 3.68 -19.46 8.60
C PHE A 167 4.99 -20.11 9.07
N LYS A 168 4.92 -20.89 10.15
CA LYS A 168 6.09 -21.41 10.89
C LYS A 168 6.49 -22.84 10.53
N PHE A 169 5.87 -23.42 9.51
CA PHE A 169 6.11 -24.82 9.17
C PHE A 169 7.47 -25.01 8.48
N ALA A 170 8.25 -25.97 8.98
CA ALA A 170 9.57 -26.29 8.47
C ALA A 170 9.53 -27.29 7.31
N ASN A 171 8.57 -28.22 7.33
CA ASN A 171 8.39 -29.21 6.27
C ASN A 171 6.90 -29.46 5.97
N TYR A 172 6.65 -29.99 4.78
CA TYR A 172 5.32 -30.27 4.25
C TYR A 172 4.54 -31.22 5.16
N ASP A 173 5.15 -32.30 5.64
CA ASP A 173 4.43 -33.33 6.41
C ASP A 173 3.90 -32.78 7.75
N THR A 174 4.66 -31.89 8.38
CA THR A 174 4.26 -31.19 9.61
C THR A 174 3.10 -30.25 9.33
N TRP A 175 3.24 -29.41 8.29
CA TRP A 175 2.16 -28.53 7.85
C TRP A 175 0.88 -29.30 7.51
N PHE A 176 1.00 -30.40 6.76
CA PHE A 176 -0.12 -31.20 6.29
C PHE A 176 -0.90 -31.80 7.47
N LYS A 177 -0.19 -32.41 8.43
CA LYS A 177 -0.80 -33.01 9.64
C LYS A 177 -1.44 -31.96 10.54
N GLU A 178 -0.73 -30.88 10.86
CA GLU A 178 -1.24 -29.81 11.73
C GLU A 178 -2.37 -29.01 11.09
N SER A 179 -2.46 -29.00 9.75
CA SER A 179 -3.59 -28.45 9.01
C SER A 179 -4.84 -29.35 9.03
N GLY A 180 -4.81 -30.47 9.76
CA GLY A 180 -5.93 -31.41 9.90
C GLY A 180 -6.20 -32.26 8.66
N LEU A 181 -5.25 -32.33 7.72
CA LEU A 181 -5.41 -33.08 6.48
C LEU A 181 -5.06 -34.56 6.70
N THR A 182 -5.90 -35.44 6.19
CA THR A 182 -5.66 -36.89 6.19
C THR A 182 -5.28 -37.36 4.79
N PRO A 183 -4.28 -38.24 4.63
CA PRO A 183 -3.96 -38.84 3.34
C PRO A 183 -5.19 -39.56 2.77
N VAL A 184 -5.49 -39.29 1.49
CA VAL A 184 -6.51 -40.06 0.76
C VAL A 184 -5.82 -41.29 0.19
N MET A 185 -6.31 -42.49 0.51
CA MET A 185 -5.85 -43.71 -0.16
C MET A 185 -6.34 -43.67 -1.61
N VAL A 186 -5.45 -43.30 -2.54
CA VAL A 186 -5.72 -43.38 -3.98
C VAL A 186 -5.06 -44.65 -4.51
N SER A 187 -5.81 -45.45 -5.29
CA SER A 187 -5.24 -46.55 -6.06
C SER A 187 -4.20 -46.01 -7.05
N LYS A 188 -3.12 -46.78 -7.31
CA LYS A 188 -1.95 -46.42 -8.14
C LYS A 188 -2.25 -45.31 -9.18
N GLY A 189 -1.76 -44.09 -8.91
CA GLY A 189 -1.89 -42.94 -9.79
C GLY A 189 -1.32 -41.66 -9.16
N ILE A 190 -1.08 -40.63 -9.96
CA ILE A 190 -0.66 -39.30 -9.48
C ILE A 190 -1.88 -38.60 -8.87
N ASN A 191 -1.82 -38.28 -7.57
CA ASN A 191 -2.86 -37.48 -6.92
C ASN A 191 -2.65 -35.99 -7.24
N SER A 192 -3.40 -35.47 -8.21
CA SER A 192 -3.32 -34.07 -8.64
C SER A 192 -3.59 -33.07 -7.51
N LYS A 193 -4.48 -33.39 -6.56
CA LYS A 193 -4.76 -32.55 -5.39
C LYS A 193 -3.56 -32.49 -4.45
N GLU A 194 -2.88 -33.62 -4.21
CA GLU A 194 -1.67 -33.64 -3.37
C GLU A 194 -0.52 -32.87 -4.03
N LEU A 195 -0.36 -33.00 -5.35
CA LEU A 195 0.63 -32.21 -6.09
C LEU A 195 0.37 -30.71 -5.98
N ALA A 196 -0.90 -30.28 -6.04
CA ALA A 196 -1.26 -28.88 -5.88
C ALA A 196 -0.90 -28.37 -4.47
N LEU A 197 -1.18 -29.14 -3.41
CA LEU A 197 -0.81 -28.78 -2.04
C LEU A 197 0.71 -28.69 -1.86
N ARG A 198 1.47 -29.67 -2.37
CA ARG A 198 2.94 -29.66 -2.32
C ARG A 198 3.52 -28.45 -3.05
N THR A 199 2.95 -28.12 -4.21
CA THR A 199 3.35 -26.95 -5.01
C THR A 199 3.08 -25.65 -4.26
N GLY A 200 1.88 -25.48 -3.71
CA GLY A 200 1.52 -24.31 -2.91
C GLY A 200 2.39 -24.16 -1.66
N TYR A 201 2.68 -25.27 -0.97
CA TYR A 201 3.59 -25.27 0.19
C TYR A 201 4.99 -24.83 -0.20
N LEU A 202 5.56 -25.39 -1.27
CA LEU A 202 6.87 -24.98 -1.76
C LEU A 202 6.90 -23.49 -2.14
N LYS A 203 5.80 -22.97 -2.71
CA LYS A 203 5.69 -21.55 -3.04
C LYS A 203 5.67 -20.67 -1.79
N ALA A 204 4.95 -21.06 -0.74
CA ALA A 204 4.93 -20.37 0.54
C ALA A 204 6.33 -20.36 1.20
N VAL A 205 7.08 -21.47 1.11
CA VAL A 205 8.46 -21.53 1.60
C VAL A 205 9.39 -20.64 0.78
N GLU A 206 9.35 -20.72 -0.56
CA GLU A 206 10.18 -19.91 -1.46
C GLU A 206 10.00 -18.40 -1.18
N THR A 207 8.75 -17.95 -1.08
CA THR A 207 8.42 -16.55 -0.83
C THR A 207 8.81 -16.09 0.58
N ARG A 208 8.74 -16.98 1.58
CA ARG A 208 9.26 -16.73 2.93
C ARG A 208 10.77 -16.48 2.94
N GLU A 209 11.54 -17.31 2.23
CA GLU A 209 13.00 -17.13 2.17
C GLU A 209 13.38 -15.84 1.45
N LYS A 210 12.68 -15.50 0.35
CA LYS A 210 12.84 -14.19 -0.32
C LYS A 210 12.53 -13.01 0.61
N LEU A 211 11.45 -13.10 1.38
CA LEU A 211 11.09 -12.09 2.37
C LEU A 211 12.18 -11.93 3.45
N ASN A 212 12.78 -13.01 3.93
CA ASN A 212 13.86 -12.94 4.92
C ASN A 212 15.08 -12.17 4.39
N ILE A 213 15.46 -12.40 3.13
CA ILE A 213 16.53 -11.64 2.47
C ILE A 213 16.14 -10.16 2.35
N SER A 214 14.94 -9.87 1.86
CA SER A 214 14.44 -8.51 1.70
C SER A 214 14.36 -7.72 3.01
N ARG A 215 14.05 -8.38 4.15
CA ARG A 215 14.09 -7.76 5.49
C ARG A 215 15.48 -7.26 5.86
N SER A 216 16.51 -8.03 5.56
CA SER A 216 17.90 -7.63 5.81
C SER A 216 18.30 -6.44 4.93
N ASN A 217 18.02 -6.55 3.63
CA ASN A 217 18.34 -5.50 2.66
C ASN A 217 17.68 -4.16 3.02
N ARG A 218 16.41 -4.18 3.44
CA ARG A 218 15.70 -2.97 3.89
C ARG A 218 16.45 -2.23 5.00
N LYS A 219 16.98 -2.94 6.00
CA LYS A 219 17.71 -2.31 7.13
C LYS A 219 19.01 -1.67 6.66
N ILE A 220 19.79 -2.39 5.86
CA ILE A 220 21.07 -1.91 5.32
C ILE A 220 20.84 -0.68 4.45
N THR A 221 19.87 -0.73 3.54
CA THR A 221 19.59 0.39 2.64
C THR A 221 19.01 1.60 3.36
N ARG A 222 18.23 1.41 4.44
CA ARG A 222 17.78 2.55 5.27
C ARG A 222 18.97 3.27 5.92
N ALA A 223 19.96 2.52 6.42
CA ALA A 223 21.16 3.11 7.01
C ALA A 223 21.98 3.88 5.97
N LEU A 224 22.14 3.33 4.75
CA LEU A 224 22.78 4.01 3.63
C LEU A 224 22.07 5.33 3.30
N LEU A 225 20.75 5.31 3.14
CA LEU A 225 20.00 6.54 2.83
C LEU A 225 20.21 7.61 3.90
N VAL A 226 20.07 7.26 5.18
CA VAL A 226 20.22 8.22 6.28
C VAL A 226 21.62 8.84 6.27
N SER A 227 22.65 8.05 5.99
CA SER A 227 24.03 8.53 5.84
C SER A 227 24.15 9.54 4.69
N GLU A 228 23.72 9.16 3.49
CA GLU A 228 23.90 10.01 2.31
C GLU A 228 23.05 11.29 2.33
N VAL A 229 21.82 11.21 2.87
CA VAL A 229 21.00 12.41 3.12
C VAL A 229 21.70 13.35 4.10
N ALA A 230 22.27 12.83 5.20
CA ALA A 230 22.98 13.65 6.17
C ALA A 230 24.26 14.27 5.57
N ASN A 231 25.05 13.48 4.84
CA ASN A 231 26.26 13.95 4.17
C ASN A 231 25.95 15.09 3.20
N TYR A 232 24.91 14.94 2.38
CA TYR A 232 24.46 15.97 1.45
C TYR A 232 23.93 17.22 2.18
N ASP A 233 23.16 17.02 3.25
CA ASP A 233 22.63 18.12 4.07
C ASP A 233 23.76 18.95 4.71
N PHE A 234 24.81 18.30 5.21
CA PHE A 234 26.00 18.96 5.76
C PHE A 234 26.95 19.53 4.71
N GLY A 235 26.70 19.28 3.41
CA GLY A 235 27.54 19.79 2.32
C GLY A 235 28.87 19.04 2.18
N ILE A 236 28.97 17.83 2.72
CA ILE A 236 30.14 16.96 2.61
C ILE A 236 29.95 15.93 1.49
N GLY A 237 28.72 15.49 1.25
CA GLY A 237 28.36 14.56 0.18
C GLY A 237 27.93 15.27 -1.11
N ASP A 238 28.10 14.60 -2.25
CA ASP A 238 27.70 15.11 -3.56
C ASP A 238 26.30 14.65 -3.99
N ALA A 239 25.76 15.34 -5.01
CA ALA A 239 24.42 15.08 -5.51
C ALA A 239 24.26 13.71 -6.21
N GLY A 240 25.35 13.14 -6.73
CA GLY A 240 25.37 11.82 -7.34
C GLY A 240 25.16 10.73 -6.30
N ASP A 241 25.93 10.76 -5.22
CA ASP A 241 25.81 9.81 -4.11
C ASP A 241 24.40 9.84 -3.48
N LEU A 242 23.86 11.04 -3.24
CA LEU A 242 22.48 11.19 -2.77
C LEU A 242 21.47 10.61 -3.76
N PHE A 243 21.61 10.91 -5.05
CA PHE A 243 20.72 10.40 -6.09
C PHE A 243 20.74 8.87 -6.10
N GLU A 244 21.93 8.26 -6.10
CA GLU A 244 22.07 6.80 -6.09
C GLU A 244 21.43 6.18 -4.84
N ALA A 245 21.69 6.75 -3.67
CA ALA A 245 21.10 6.28 -2.42
C ALA A 245 19.56 6.32 -2.45
N LEU A 246 18.96 7.40 -2.97
CA LEU A 246 17.50 7.54 -3.11
C LEU A 246 16.90 6.51 -4.08
N ILE A 247 17.56 6.25 -5.21
CA ILE A 247 17.11 5.25 -6.19
C ILE A 247 17.22 3.83 -5.62
N ILE A 248 18.35 3.49 -4.98
CA ILE A 248 18.56 2.19 -4.34
C ILE A 248 17.52 1.99 -3.22
N TYR A 249 17.29 3.01 -2.39
CA TYR A 249 16.30 3.00 -1.32
C TYR A 249 14.90 2.67 -1.82
N THR A 250 14.46 3.39 -2.85
CA THR A 250 13.17 3.18 -3.49
C THR A 250 13.02 1.75 -4.00
N ARG A 251 14.02 1.25 -4.74
CA ARG A 251 14.00 -0.10 -5.32
C ARG A 251 13.97 -1.19 -4.25
N VAL A 252 14.83 -1.10 -3.24
CA VAL A 252 14.96 -2.14 -2.20
C VAL A 252 13.72 -2.21 -1.34
N LEU A 253 13.14 -1.08 -0.95
CA LEU A 253 11.97 -1.08 -0.09
C LEU A 253 10.68 -1.41 -0.84
N SER A 254 10.55 -1.00 -2.10
CA SER A 254 9.48 -1.47 -2.97
C SER A 254 9.54 -3.01 -3.08
N GLY A 255 10.73 -3.57 -3.32
CA GLY A 255 10.97 -5.01 -3.35
C GLY A 255 10.70 -5.71 -2.01
N TYR A 256 10.93 -5.05 -0.88
CA TYR A 256 10.54 -5.56 0.44
C TYR A 256 9.03 -5.71 0.56
N TYR A 257 8.26 -4.66 0.25
CA TYR A 257 6.80 -4.72 0.34
C TYR A 257 6.17 -5.64 -0.71
N ASP A 258 6.80 -5.83 -1.87
CA ASP A 258 6.45 -6.91 -2.80
C ASP A 258 6.69 -8.29 -2.20
N SER A 259 7.81 -8.47 -1.50
CA SER A 259 8.13 -9.75 -0.85
C SER A 259 7.13 -10.09 0.24
N VAL A 260 6.68 -9.09 1.03
CA VAL A 260 5.61 -9.29 2.03
C VAL A 260 4.31 -9.67 1.34
N TYR A 261 3.89 -8.91 0.32
CA TYR A 261 2.67 -9.18 -0.45
C TYR A 261 2.67 -10.59 -1.05
N HIS A 262 3.74 -10.97 -1.75
CA HIS A 262 3.85 -12.29 -2.39
C HIS A 262 3.86 -13.44 -1.39
N PHE A 263 4.50 -13.26 -0.23
CA PHE A 263 4.48 -14.27 0.82
C PHE A 263 3.08 -14.44 1.41
N ASN A 264 2.41 -13.33 1.77
CA ASN A 264 1.05 -13.37 2.29
C ASN A 264 0.08 -14.01 1.27
N LEU A 265 0.23 -13.66 0.00
CA LEU A 265 -0.59 -14.22 -1.08
C LEU A 265 -0.31 -15.72 -1.31
N ALA A 266 0.94 -16.17 -1.20
CA ALA A 266 1.28 -17.59 -1.33
C ALA A 266 0.66 -18.43 -0.20
N VAL A 267 0.61 -17.90 1.03
CA VAL A 267 -0.07 -18.57 2.16
C VAL A 267 -1.59 -18.56 1.96
N ALA A 268 -2.16 -17.46 1.48
CA ALA A 268 -3.58 -17.37 1.12
C ALA A 268 -3.95 -18.39 0.03
N ASP A 269 -3.15 -18.49 -1.04
CA ASP A 269 -3.38 -19.45 -2.13
C ASP A 269 -3.24 -20.90 -1.64
N LEU A 270 -2.28 -21.18 -0.75
CA LEU A 270 -2.17 -22.50 -0.12
C LEU A 270 -3.43 -22.87 0.67
N ASN A 271 -4.04 -21.93 1.39
CA ASN A 271 -5.32 -22.13 2.08
C ASN A 271 -6.47 -22.34 1.08
N ARG A 272 -6.48 -21.62 -0.04
CA ARG A 272 -7.45 -21.83 -1.12
C ARG A 272 -7.33 -23.22 -1.74
N VAL A 273 -6.11 -23.66 -2.07
CA VAL A 273 -5.85 -25.00 -2.61
C VAL A 273 -6.23 -26.09 -1.60
N LYS A 274 -6.00 -25.86 -0.30
CA LYS A 274 -6.43 -26.74 0.79
C LYS A 274 -7.93 -27.00 0.80
N ALA A 275 -8.76 -26.02 0.41
CA ALA A 275 -10.21 -26.20 0.31
C ALA A 275 -10.59 -27.35 -0.64
N SER A 276 -9.86 -27.51 -1.75
CA SER A 276 -10.07 -28.61 -2.70
C SER A 276 -9.78 -30.01 -2.13
N TRP A 277 -9.01 -30.09 -1.05
CA TRP A 277 -8.72 -31.33 -0.33
C TRP A 277 -9.83 -31.69 0.66
N ILE A 278 -10.45 -30.68 1.27
CA ILE A 278 -11.50 -30.83 2.29
C ILE A 278 -12.83 -31.21 1.64
N GLU A 279 -13.10 -30.70 0.43
CA GLU A 279 -14.22 -31.13 -0.38
C GLU A 279 -14.03 -32.61 -0.79
N ARG A 280 -14.65 -33.50 -0.01
CA ARG A 280 -14.74 -34.92 -0.36
C ARG A 280 -15.71 -35.05 -1.54
N PRO A 281 -15.39 -35.86 -2.57
CA PRO A 281 -16.43 -36.35 -3.47
C PRO A 281 -17.48 -37.17 -2.70
#